data_AF-A0A2X2UQW5-F1
#
_entry.id   AF-A0A2X2UQW5-F1
#
_cell.length_a   1.000
_cell.length_b   1.000
_cell.length_c   1.000
_cell.angle_alpha   90.00
_cell.angle_beta   90.00
_cell.angle_gamma   90.00
#
_symmetry.space_group_name_H-M   'P 1'
#
loop_
_entity.id
_entity.type
_entity.pdbx_description
1 polymer ?
#
loop_
_entity_poly.entity_id
_entity_poly.type
_entity_poly.pdbx_seq_one_letter_code
_entity_poly.pdbx_strand_id
1 'polypeptide(L)' 'MQFSTTPTLEGQNIVEYCGVVTGEAILGANIFRDFFAGIRDIVGGRSGSYEKELRKAR' A
#
# COMPACT_ATOMS: atom_id res chain seq x y z
N MET A 1 -14.30 -7.40 3.57
CA MET A 1 -14.06 -7.16 2.13
C MET A 1 -12.83 -7.96 1.72
N GLN A 2 -12.95 -8.84 0.73
CA GLN A 2 -11.83 -9.68 0.27
C GLN A 2 -11.19 -9.01 -0.94
N PHE A 3 -9.87 -8.85 -0.92
CA PHE A 3 -9.08 -8.34 -2.03
C PHE A 3 -8.17 -9.46 -2.52
N SER A 4 -8.17 -9.71 -3.82
CA SER A 4 -7.29 -10.69 -4.43
C SER A 4 -6.63 -10.08 -5.66
N THR A 5 -5.40 -10.52 -5.93
CA THR A 5 -4.71 -10.25 -7.19
C THR A 5 -4.97 -11.35 -8.22
N THR A 6 -5.71 -12.40 -7.86
CA THR A 6 -6.14 -13.47 -8.77
C THR A 6 -7.44 -13.09 -9.49
N PRO A 7 -7.66 -13.60 -10.72
CA PRO A 7 -8.89 -13.32 -11.46
C PRO A 7 -10.13 -14.01 -10.89
N THR A 8 -9.96 -15.08 -10.10
CA THR A 8 -11.03 -15.87 -9.50
C THR A 8 -10.73 -16.21 -8.05
N LEU A 9 -11.78 -16.52 -7.29
CA LEU A 9 -11.71 -17.00 -5.90
C LEU A 9 -12.15 -18.47 -5.88
N GLU A 10 -11.28 -19.38 -5.46
CA GLU A 10 -11.63 -20.80 -5.38
C GLU A 10 -12.79 -21.04 -4.40
N GLY A 11 -13.74 -21.91 -4.78
CA GLY A 11 -14.93 -22.21 -3.99
C GLY A 11 -16.00 -21.12 -3.98
N GLN A 12 -15.82 -20.02 -4.73
CA GLN A 12 -16.81 -18.96 -4.88
C GLN A 12 -17.10 -18.69 -6.36
N ASN A 13 -18.38 -18.49 -6.70
CA ASN A 13 -18.80 -18.11 -8.04
C ASN A 13 -19.08 -16.60 -8.10
N ILE A 14 -18.47 -15.90 -9.06
CA ILE A 14 -18.76 -14.48 -9.35
C ILE A 14 -20.12 -14.41 -10.06
N VAL A 15 -21.11 -13.82 -9.40
CA VAL A 15 -22.48 -13.67 -9.94
C VAL A 15 -22.68 -12.40 -10.76
N GLU A 16 -21.83 -11.40 -10.56
CA GLU A 16 -21.92 -10.10 -11.23
C GLU A 16 -20.53 -9.46 -11.34
N TYR A 17 -20.26 -8.80 -12.47
CA TYR A 17 -19.05 -8.02 -12.69
C TYR A 17 -19.37 -6.52 -12.67
N CYS A 18 -19.01 -5.84 -11.57
CA CYS A 18 -19.34 -4.43 -11.34
C CYS A 18 -18.41 -3.44 -12.07
N GLY A 19 -17.53 -3.90 -12.95
CA GLY A 19 -16.53 -3.07 -13.64
C GLY A 19 -15.24 -2.84 -12.82
N VAL A 20 -14.35 -2.02 -13.39
CA VAL A 20 -13.01 -1.75 -12.82
C VAL A 20 -13.10 -0.65 -11.77
N VAL A 21 -12.47 -0.88 -10.62
CA VAL A 21 -12.30 0.13 -9.56
C VAL A 21 -10.82 0.46 -9.39
N THR A 22 -10.52 1.72 -9.07
CA THR A 22 -9.16 2.22 -8.84
C THR A 22 -9.10 3.01 -7.54
N GLY A 23 -7.93 3.02 -6.90
CA GLY A 23 -7.65 3.81 -5.71
C GLY A 23 -6.21 4.30 -5.77
N GLU A 24 -6.02 5.60 -5.58
CA GLU A 24 -4.71 6.24 -5.59
C GLU A 24 -4.54 7.04 -4.30
N ALA A 25 -3.34 7.01 -3.73
CA ALA A 25 -2.98 7.88 -2.61
C ALA A 25 -1.76 8.72 -3.00
N ILE A 26 -1.86 10.03 -2.74
CA ILE A 26 -0.77 10.98 -2.99
C ILE A 26 -0.08 11.27 -1.65
N LEU A 27 1.20 10.94 -1.55
CA LEU A 27 2.00 11.31 -0.38
C LEU A 27 2.45 12.77 -0.47
N GLY A 28 2.12 13.56 0.55
CA GLY A 28 2.52 14.97 0.64
C GLY A 28 4.02 15.15 0.95
N ALA A 29 4.59 16.27 0.48
CA ALA A 29 6.01 16.60 0.61
C ALA A 29 6.52 16.70 2.08
N ASN A 30 5.63 17.02 3.03
CA ASN A 30 6.00 17.03 4.46
C ASN A 30 6.23 15.62 5.01
N ILE A 31 5.38 14.64 4.64
CA ILE A 31 5.56 13.24 5.02
C ILE A 31 6.85 12.68 4.41
N PHE A 32 7.14 13.04 3.16
CA PHE A 32 8.38 12.66 2.49
C PHE A 32 9.62 13.23 3.21
N ARG A 33 9.59 14.49 3.61
CA ARG A 33 10.70 15.12 4.36
C ARG A 33 10.95 14.46 5.70
N ASP A 34 9.89 14.21 6.46
CA ASP A 34 9.98 13.55 7.78
C ASP A 34 10.47 12.11 7.64
N PHE A 35 10.05 11.42 6.57
CA PHE A 35 10.54 10.11 6.22
C PHE A 35 12.04 10.10 5.92
N PHE A 36 12.52 11.00 5.04
CA PHE A 36 13.95 11.10 4.70
C PHE A 36 14.81 11.58 5.88
N ALA A 37 14.27 12.42 6.75
CA ALA A 37 14.94 12.82 7.99
C ALA A 37 15.14 11.62 8.92
N GLY A 38 14.13 10.74 9.07
CA GLY A 38 14.21 9.54 9.92
C GLY A 38 15.05 8.38 9.36
N ILE A 39 15.23 8.29 8.03
CA ILE A 39 16.09 7.27 7.40
C ILE A 39 17.57 7.55 7.65
N ARG A 40 17.97 8.83 7.72
CA ARG A 40 19.38 9.23 7.85
C ARG A 40 20.03 8.62 9.10
N ASP A 41 19.24 8.27 10.11
CA ASP A 41 19.70 7.66 11.36
C ASP A 41 19.57 6.11 11.40
N ILE A 42 18.88 5.48 10.44
CA ILE A 42 18.56 4.03 10.43
C ILE A 42 18.99 3.40 9.11
N VAL A 43 20.29 3.40 8.83
CA VAL A 43 20.88 2.55 7.80
C VAL A 43 21.33 1.24 8.47
N GLY A 44 20.38 0.32 8.67
CA GLY A 44 20.70 -0.98 9.25
C GLY A 44 19.48 -1.86 9.51
N GLY A 45 19.11 -2.69 8.53
CA GLY A 45 18.28 -3.89 8.70
C GLY A 45 16.82 -3.67 9.11
N ARG A 46 15.88 -3.78 8.15
CA ARG A 46 14.42 -3.64 8.32
C ARG A 46 13.97 -2.26 8.80
N SER A 47 14.11 -1.28 7.91
CA SER A 47 13.74 0.13 8.09
C SER A 47 12.21 0.34 8.13
N GLY A 48 11.60 0.06 9.29
CA GLY A 48 10.14 0.08 9.49
C GLY A 48 9.43 1.42 9.29
N SER A 49 10.14 2.55 9.23
CA SER A 49 9.56 3.86 8.90
C SER A 49 9.15 3.98 7.42
N TYR A 50 9.89 3.36 6.49
CA TYR A 50 9.56 3.38 5.06
C TYR A 50 8.34 2.54 4.74
N GLU A 51 8.36 1.31 5.24
CA GLU A 51 7.26 0.37 5.05
C GLU A 51 5.97 0.90 5.68
N LYS A 52 6.05 1.62 6.81
CA LYS A 52 4.88 2.19 7.47
C LYS A 52 4.19 3.27 6.65
N GLU A 53 4.96 4.19 6.05
CA GLU A 53 4.37 5.25 5.22
C GLU A 53 3.91 4.70 3.85
N LEU A 54 4.65 3.76 3.25
CA LEU A 54 4.19 3.05 2.06
C LEU A 54 2.90 2.25 2.30
N ARG A 55 2.74 1.65 3.49
CA ARG A 55 1.52 0.93 3.87
C ARG A 55 0.35 1.88 4.15
N LYS A 56 0.59 3.14 4.53
CA LYS A 56 -0.48 4.15 4.61
C LYS A 56 -0.93 4.65 3.24
N ALA A 57 -0.05 4.56 2.24
CA ALA A 57 -0.31 4.97 0.87
C ALA A 57 -1.02 3.89 0.03
N ARG A 58 -0.95 2.63 0.46
CA ARG A 58 -1.69 1.52 -0.13
C ARG A 58 -3.07 1.39 0.51
#